data_AF-A0A9P9XW53-F1
#
_entry.id   AF-A0A9P9XW53-F1
#
_cell.length_a   1.000
_cell.length_b   1.000
_cell.length_c   1.000
_cell.angle_alpha   90.00
_cell.angle_beta   90.00
_cell.angle_gamma   90.00
#
_symmetry.space_group_name_H-M   'P 1'
#
loop_
_entity.id
_entity.type
_entity.pdbx_description
1 polymer ?
#
loop_
_entity_poly.entity_id
_entity_poly.type
_entity_poly.pdbx_seq_one_letter_code
_entity_poly.pdbx_strand_id
1 'polypeptide(L)'
;MATRSAALKLDWTKVTSSLGLRGQTVSSLQAFKKRNEDARRRLQVLSEQPTTVDFAAYRSQLKNTAIVDEIEKRFKDFKPTTYDVNRQIKAIDAFEAEAVKNAEQTKTAVDLELKDLAATLKNIESARPFEDLTVDEVAAAEKSIDEKTNELVSKGRWMVPGYKEKFGDLAVV
;
A
#
# COMPACT_ATOMS: atom_id res chain seq x y z
N MET A 1 -20.42 -9.37 -15.71
CA MET A 1 -20.28 -7.95 -16.13
C MET A 1 -19.83 -6.99 -15.00
N ALA A 2 -19.40 -7.45 -13.82
CA ALA A 2 -19.03 -6.56 -12.71
C ALA A 2 -17.56 -6.06 -12.73
N THR A 3 -16.63 -6.77 -13.38
CA THR A 3 -15.19 -6.47 -13.34
C THR A 3 -14.74 -5.29 -14.21
N ARG A 4 -15.53 -4.84 -15.19
CA ARG A 4 -15.19 -3.65 -16.00
C ARG A 4 -15.34 -2.32 -15.25
N SER A 5 -15.99 -2.32 -14.08
CA SER A 5 -16.35 -1.08 -13.36
C SER A 5 -15.27 -0.56 -12.40
N ALA A 6 -14.39 -1.42 -11.88
CA ALA A 6 -13.36 -1.01 -10.92
C ALA A 6 -12.28 -0.11 -11.54
N ALA A 7 -11.85 -0.42 -12.78
CA ALA A 7 -10.86 0.39 -13.50
C ALA A 7 -11.36 1.80 -13.90
N LEU A 8 -12.69 2.00 -13.96
CA LEU A 8 -13.32 3.30 -14.19
C LEU A 8 -13.54 4.09 -12.88
N LYS A 9 -13.54 3.41 -11.74
CA LYS A 9 -13.74 4.01 -10.40
C LYS A 9 -12.44 4.29 -9.64
N LEU A 10 -11.30 3.83 -10.14
CA LEU A 10 -10.01 4.04 -9.48
C LEU A 10 -9.50 5.47 -9.70
N ASP A 11 -9.51 6.27 -8.64
CA ASP A 11 -8.93 7.61 -8.61
C ASP A 11 -7.42 7.52 -8.32
N TRP A 12 -6.61 7.54 -9.38
CA TRP A 12 -5.15 7.47 -9.31
C TRP A 12 -4.51 8.58 -8.46
N THR A 13 -5.15 9.74 -8.40
CA THR A 13 -4.72 10.90 -7.60
C THR A 13 -4.96 10.65 -6.11
N LYS A 14 -6.10 10.05 -5.74
CA LYS A 14 -6.34 9.63 -4.36
C LYS A 14 -5.39 8.52 -3.92
N VAL A 15 -5.15 7.51 -4.75
CA VAL A 15 -4.25 6.39 -4.41
C VAL A 15 -2.82 6.87 -4.11
N THR A 16 -2.31 7.83 -4.87
CA THR A 16 -0.95 8.36 -4.66
C THR A 16 -0.86 9.28 -3.44
N SER A 17 -1.89 10.08 -3.17
CA SER A 17 -1.90 11.03 -2.04
C SER A 17 -2.28 10.39 -0.70
N SER A 18 -3.23 9.45 -0.67
CA SER A 18 -3.76 8.87 0.58
C SER A 18 -2.84 7.84 1.22
N LEU A 19 -2.05 7.13 0.41
CA LEU A 19 -1.18 6.05 0.88
C LEU A 19 0.23 6.53 1.26
N GLY A 20 0.53 7.82 1.10
CA GLY A 20 1.83 8.39 1.46
C GLY A 20 3.01 7.67 0.80
N LEU A 21 2.80 7.08 -0.37
CA LEU A 21 3.78 6.25 -1.07
C LEU A 21 5.00 7.11 -1.41
N ARG A 22 6.22 6.62 -1.17
CA ARG A 22 7.46 7.35 -1.43
C ARG A 22 8.42 6.53 -2.30
N GLY A 23 9.14 7.23 -3.17
CA GLY A 23 10.24 6.66 -3.96
C GLY A 23 9.77 5.60 -4.97
N GLN A 24 10.34 4.41 -4.86
CA GLN A 24 10.23 3.36 -5.88
C GLN A 24 8.80 2.85 -6.11
N THR A 25 7.94 2.86 -5.09
CA THR A 25 6.54 2.43 -5.19
C THR A 25 5.66 3.41 -5.97
N VAL A 26 5.98 4.71 -5.93
CA VAL A 26 5.28 5.71 -6.76
C VAL A 26 5.63 5.51 -8.22
N SER A 27 6.92 5.28 -8.51
CA SER A 27 7.41 5.02 -9.87
C SER A 27 6.78 3.76 -10.48
N SER A 28 6.70 2.66 -9.72
CA SER A 28 6.06 1.43 -10.21
C SER A 28 4.56 1.61 -10.46
N LEU A 29 3.86 2.39 -9.61
CA LEU A 29 2.45 2.69 -9.78
C LEU A 29 2.18 3.59 -10.99
N GLN A 30 3.03 4.59 -11.24
CA GLN A 30 2.96 5.42 -12.44
C GLN A 30 3.21 4.60 -13.72
N ALA A 31 4.18 3.68 -13.69
CA ALA A 31 4.44 2.78 -14.80
C ALA A 31 3.25 1.85 -15.08
N PHE A 32 2.61 1.34 -14.03
CA PHE A 32 1.40 0.54 -14.14
C PHE A 32 0.23 1.33 -14.74
N LYS A 33 -0.01 2.57 -14.26
CA LYS A 33 -1.01 3.48 -14.82
C LYS A 33 -0.79 3.69 -16.32
N LYS A 34 0.44 4.01 -16.74
CA LYS A 34 0.79 4.21 -18.15
C LYS A 34 0.48 2.98 -19.00
N ARG A 35 0.87 1.78 -18.53
CA ARG A 35 0.57 0.52 -19.24
C ARG A 35 -0.93 0.29 -19.42
N ASN A 36 -1.73 0.60 -18.40
CA ASN A 36 -3.18 0.45 -18.46
C ASN A 36 -3.80 1.44 -19.47
N GLU A 37 -3.40 2.71 -19.43
CA GLU A 37 -3.89 3.73 -20.36
C GLU A 37 -3.51 3.40 -21.81
N ASP A 38 -2.27 2.97 -22.06
CA ASP A 38 -1.80 2.56 -23.38
C ASP A 38 -2.59 1.36 -23.93
N ALA A 39 -2.83 0.33 -23.10
CA ALA A 39 -3.63 -0.82 -23.48
C ALA A 39 -5.08 -0.44 -23.79
N ARG A 40 -5.68 0.44 -22.97
CA ARG A 40 -7.05 0.92 -23.16
C ARG A 40 -7.20 1.76 -24.44
N ARG A 41 -6.24 2.65 -24.71
CA ARG A 41 -6.22 3.43 -25.96
C ARG A 41 -6.10 2.54 -27.18
N ARG A 42 -5.20 1.55 -27.16
CA ARG A 42 -5.05 0.58 -28.26
C ARG A 42 -6.32 -0.22 -28.49
N LEU A 43 -6.97 -0.69 -27.42
CA LEU A 43 -8.22 -1.41 -27.50
C LEU A 43 -9.33 -0.55 -28.12
N GLN A 44 -9.42 0.73 -27.73
CA GLN A 44 -10.39 1.66 -28.29
C GLN A 44 -10.20 1.83 -29.80
N VAL A 45 -8.97 2.11 -30.24
CA VAL A 45 -8.64 2.27 -31.67
C VAL A 45 -8.96 1.00 -32.46
N LEU A 46 -8.64 -0.19 -31.92
CA LEU A 46 -8.96 -1.47 -32.56
C LEU A 46 -10.47 -1.74 -32.60
N SER A 47 -11.23 -1.31 -31.58
CA SER A 47 -12.68 -1.48 -31.55
C SER A 47 -13.44 -0.55 -32.50
N GLU A 48 -12.83 0.59 -32.86
CA GLU A 48 -13.38 1.55 -33.82
C GLU A 48 -13.15 1.10 -35.28
N GLN A 49 -12.25 0.15 -35.54
CA GLN A 49 -12.03 -0.35 -36.89
C GLN A 49 -13.24 -1.18 -37.37
N PRO A 50 -13.75 -0.93 -38.58
CA PRO A 50 -14.88 -1.68 -39.12
C PRO A 50 -14.46 -3.13 -39.39
N THR A 51 -15.14 -4.07 -38.75
CA THR A 51 -14.94 -5.52 -38.93
C THR A 51 -15.94 -6.14 -39.90
N THR A 52 -16.87 -5.35 -40.43
CA THR A 52 -17.94 -5.80 -41.33
C THR A 52 -17.43 -5.85 -42.76
N VAL A 53 -17.44 -7.04 -43.36
CA VAL A 53 -17.13 -7.25 -44.78
C VAL A 53 -18.43 -7.40 -45.55
N ASP A 54 -18.63 -6.59 -46.60
CA ASP A 54 -19.80 -6.69 -47.48
C ASP A 54 -19.55 -7.72 -48.60
N PHE A 55 -19.91 -8.98 -48.33
CA PHE A 55 -19.79 -10.07 -49.29
C PHE A 55 -20.77 -9.97 -50.48
N ALA A 56 -21.81 -9.13 -50.42
CA ALA A 56 -22.77 -8.97 -51.52
C ALA A 56 -22.18 -8.12 -52.64
N ALA A 57 -21.47 -7.03 -52.29
CA ALA A 57 -20.73 -6.22 -53.24
C ALA A 57 -19.69 -7.05 -54.02
N TYR A 58 -18.92 -7.91 -53.33
CA TYR A 58 -17.90 -8.75 -53.96
C TYR A 58 -18.47 -9.82 -54.89
N ARG A 59 -19.63 -10.40 -54.57
CA ARG A 59 -20.33 -11.34 -55.48
C ARG A 59 -20.73 -10.70 -56.80
N SER A 60 -21.05 -9.40 -56.80
CA SER A 60 -21.48 -8.69 -58.00
C SER A 60 -20.32 -8.31 -58.95
N GLN A 61 -19.11 -8.15 -58.41
CA GLN A 61 -17.93 -7.71 -59.18
C GLN A 61 -17.04 -8.87 -59.64
N LEU A 62 -17.01 -9.99 -58.90
CA LEU A 62 -16.16 -11.14 -59.22
C LEU A 62 -16.87 -12.13 -60.13
N LYS A 63 -16.20 -12.52 -61.22
CA LYS A 63 -16.69 -13.57 -62.14
C LYS A 63 -16.79 -14.96 -61.49
N ASN A 64 -16.04 -15.21 -60.42
CA ASN A 64 -16.04 -16.49 -59.70
C ASN A 64 -16.61 -16.30 -58.29
N THR A 65 -17.92 -16.52 -58.15
CA THR A 65 -18.65 -16.35 -56.89
C THR A 65 -18.35 -17.44 -55.86
N ALA A 66 -17.92 -18.64 -56.31
CA ALA A 66 -17.63 -19.77 -55.42
C ALA A 66 -16.50 -19.48 -54.42
N ILE A 67 -15.52 -18.65 -54.80
CA ILE A 67 -14.43 -18.22 -53.93
C ILE A 67 -14.96 -17.30 -52.82
N VAL A 68 -15.91 -16.42 -53.14
CA VAL A 68 -16.52 -15.49 -52.18
C VAL A 68 -17.31 -16.26 -51.11
N ASP A 69 -18.04 -17.31 -51.53
CA ASP A 69 -18.80 -18.16 -50.61
C ASP A 69 -17.88 -18.96 -49.66
N GLU A 70 -16.74 -19.45 -50.15
CA GLU A 70 -15.77 -20.16 -49.31
C GLU A 70 -15.12 -19.23 -48.27
N ILE A 71 -14.79 -18.00 -48.66
CA ILE A 71 -14.22 -17.00 -47.75
C ILE A 71 -15.25 -16.55 -46.71
N GLU A 72 -16.51 -16.32 -47.10
CA GLU A 72 -17.59 -15.98 -46.17
C GLU A 72 -17.80 -17.09 -45.13
N LYS A 73 -17.75 -18.36 -45.56
CA LYS A 73 -17.85 -19.51 -44.66
C LYS A 73 -16.69 -19.53 -43.66
N ARG A 74 -15.44 -19.40 -44.12
CA ARG A 74 -14.26 -19.38 -43.25
C ARG A 74 -14.25 -18.16 -42.31
N PHE A 75 -14.76 -17.01 -42.76
CA PHE A 75 -14.86 -15.81 -41.94
C PHE A 75 -15.88 -15.97 -40.81
N LYS A 76 -17.04 -16.58 -41.09
CA LYS A 76 -18.06 -16.89 -40.06
C LYS A 76 -17.61 -17.97 -39.08
N ASP A 77 -16.86 -18.95 -39.57
CA ASP A 77 -16.32 -20.04 -38.75
C ASP A 77 -15.13 -19.60 -37.88
N PHE A 78 -14.47 -18.49 -38.24
CA PHE A 78 -13.34 -17.97 -37.48
C PHE A 78 -13.79 -17.37 -36.15
N LYS A 79 -13.46 -18.06 -35.05
CA LYS A 79 -13.58 -17.53 -33.69
C LYS A 79 -12.20 -17.06 -33.23
N PRO A 80 -12.04 -15.79 -32.82
CA PRO A 80 -10.80 -15.32 -32.22
C PRO A 80 -10.43 -16.18 -31.02
N THR A 81 -9.18 -16.64 -30.97
CA THR A 81 -8.65 -17.36 -29.81
C THR A 81 -8.62 -16.43 -28.61
N THR A 82 -9.47 -16.73 -27.62
CA THR A 82 -9.50 -16.00 -26.35
C THR A 82 -8.32 -16.43 -25.48
N TYR A 83 -7.69 -15.47 -24.81
CA TYR A 83 -6.70 -15.77 -23.78
C TYR A 83 -7.41 -16.18 -22.48
N ASP A 84 -7.02 -17.30 -21.87
CA ASP A 84 -7.56 -17.72 -20.57
C ASP A 84 -6.94 -16.88 -19.45
N VAL A 85 -7.76 -16.00 -18.88
CA VAL A 85 -7.38 -15.13 -17.76
C VAL A 85 -7.71 -15.75 -16.39
N ASN A 86 -8.34 -16.93 -16.33
CA ASN A 86 -8.81 -17.50 -15.07
C ASN A 86 -7.67 -17.81 -14.09
N ARG A 87 -6.50 -18.22 -14.60
CA ARG A 87 -5.33 -18.47 -13.75
C ARG A 87 -4.84 -17.18 -13.08
N GLN A 88 -4.84 -16.07 -13.82
CA GLN A 88 -4.45 -14.76 -13.31
C GLN A 88 -5.50 -14.21 -12.34
N ILE A 89 -6.79 -14.40 -12.63
CA ILE A 89 -7.88 -14.00 -11.72
C ILE A 89 -7.72 -14.72 -10.37
N LYS A 90 -7.52 -16.04 -10.37
CA LYS A 90 -7.30 -16.79 -9.12
C LYS A 90 -6.09 -16.29 -8.31
N ALA A 91 -5.01 -15.88 -8.99
CA ALA A 91 -3.84 -15.31 -8.33
C ALA A 91 -4.14 -13.93 -7.73
N ILE A 92 -4.94 -13.10 -8.42
CA ILE A 92 -5.40 -11.81 -7.91
C ILE A 92 -6.29 -11.99 -6.68
N ASP A 93 -7.24 -12.94 -6.74
CA ASP A 93 -8.15 -13.22 -5.62
C ASP A 93 -7.37 -13.67 -4.37
N ALA A 94 -6.35 -14.51 -4.53
CA ALA A 94 -5.47 -14.92 -3.44
C ALA A 94 -4.68 -13.74 -2.86
N PHE A 95 -4.16 -12.86 -3.73
CA PHE A 95 -3.45 -11.66 -3.30
C PHE A 95 -4.36 -10.67 -2.57
N GLU A 96 -5.62 -10.53 -3.02
CA GLU A 96 -6.62 -9.68 -2.36
C GLU A 96 -6.94 -10.19 -0.96
N ALA A 97 -7.15 -11.51 -0.79
CA ALA A 97 -7.41 -12.10 0.51
C ALA A 97 -6.26 -11.86 1.52
N GLU A 98 -5.01 -12.00 1.07
CA GLU A 98 -3.84 -11.72 1.91
C GLU A 98 -3.70 -10.23 2.23
N ALA A 99 -3.92 -9.35 1.25
CA ALA A 99 -3.88 -7.92 1.44
C ALA A 99 -4.95 -7.43 2.44
N VAL A 100 -6.18 -7.96 2.36
CA VAL A 100 -7.26 -7.64 3.31
C VAL A 100 -6.90 -8.10 4.71
N LYS A 101 -6.38 -9.33 4.86
CA LYS A 101 -5.94 -9.85 6.16
C LYS A 101 -4.85 -8.96 6.79
N ASN A 102 -3.83 -8.57 6.01
CA ASN A 102 -2.76 -7.71 6.49
C ASN A 102 -3.28 -6.30 6.87
N ALA A 103 -4.23 -5.77 6.12
CA ALA A 103 -4.87 -4.49 6.44
C ALA A 103 -5.67 -4.56 7.74
N GLU A 104 -6.44 -5.62 7.97
CA GLU A 104 -7.20 -5.84 9.21
C GLU A 104 -6.30 -6.00 10.43
N GLN A 105 -5.20 -6.74 10.28
CA GLN A 105 -4.19 -6.87 11.33
C GLN A 105 -3.54 -5.53 11.68
N THR A 106 -3.15 -4.76 10.66
CA THR A 106 -2.54 -3.43 10.86
C THR A 106 -3.53 -2.48 11.52
N LYS A 107 -4.80 -2.49 11.09
CA LYS A 107 -5.85 -1.69 11.72
C LYS A 107 -5.98 -2.01 13.21
N THR A 108 -6.02 -3.30 13.56
CA THR A 108 -6.14 -3.74 14.95
C THR A 108 -4.94 -3.31 15.78
N ALA A 109 -3.72 -3.43 15.24
CA ALA A 109 -2.51 -2.98 15.92
C ALA A 109 -2.50 -1.47 16.15
N VAL A 110 -2.83 -0.67 15.13
CA VAL A 110 -2.90 0.79 15.24
C VAL A 110 -3.98 1.24 16.22
N ASP A 111 -5.15 0.58 16.22
CA ASP A 111 -6.23 0.89 17.17
C ASP A 111 -5.82 0.60 18.63
N LEU A 112 -4.95 -0.39 18.87
CA LEU A 112 -4.38 -0.65 20.18
C LEU A 112 -3.33 0.39 20.55
N GLU A 113 -2.39 0.69 19.67
CA GLU A 113 -1.36 1.71 19.90
C GLU A 113 -1.98 3.09 20.18
N LEU A 114 -3.03 3.47 19.46
CA LEU A 114 -3.73 4.73 19.71
C LEU A 114 -4.39 4.77 21.09
N LYS A 115 -4.93 3.65 21.57
CA LYS A 115 -5.49 3.57 22.93
C LYS A 115 -4.40 3.69 23.98
N ASP A 116 -3.28 3.01 23.78
CA ASP A 116 -2.14 3.05 24.71
C ASP A 116 -1.51 4.46 24.74
N LEU A 117 -1.35 5.10 23.58
CA LEU A 117 -0.88 6.49 23.47
C LEU A 117 -1.86 7.46 24.13
N ALA A 118 -3.17 7.30 23.93
CA ALA A 118 -4.17 8.13 24.59
C ALA A 118 -4.16 7.96 26.12
N ALA A 119 -3.99 6.72 26.61
CA ALA A 119 -3.82 6.44 28.03
C ALA A 119 -2.53 7.08 28.57
N THR A 120 -1.43 6.99 27.82
CA THR A 120 -0.14 7.62 28.17
C THR A 120 -0.27 9.14 28.24
N LEU A 121 -0.96 9.75 27.26
CA LEU A 121 -1.21 11.19 27.22
C LEU A 121 -2.03 11.62 28.44
N LYS A 122 -3.11 10.89 28.75
CA LYS A 122 -3.91 11.15 29.95
C LYS A 122 -3.08 11.04 31.23
N ASN A 123 -2.21 10.03 31.32
CA ASN A 123 -1.32 9.87 32.46
C ASN A 123 -0.35 11.05 32.60
N ILE A 124 0.17 11.59 31.48
CA ILE A 124 1.03 12.79 31.48
C ILE A 124 0.24 14.02 31.93
N GLU A 125 -0.99 14.20 31.45
CA GLU A 125 -1.84 15.34 31.82
C GLU A 125 -2.29 15.32 33.28
N SER A 126 -2.58 14.13 33.83
CA SER A 126 -2.98 13.97 35.23
C SER A 126 -1.81 13.75 36.19
N ALA A 127 -0.58 13.69 35.67
CA ALA A 127 0.60 13.48 36.51
C ALA A 127 0.80 14.67 37.45
N ARG A 128 1.26 14.37 38.66
CA ARG A 128 1.69 15.39 39.62
C ARG A 128 2.88 16.18 39.05
N PRO A 129 3.02 17.48 39.38
CA PRO A 129 4.18 18.26 39.00
C PRO A 129 5.49 17.61 39.46
N PHE A 130 6.56 17.77 38.68
CA PHE A 130 7.87 17.22 39.00
C PHE A 130 8.46 17.78 40.30
N GLU A 131 8.06 18.98 40.72
CA GLU A 131 8.55 19.61 41.97
C GLU A 131 8.07 18.88 43.23
N ASP A 132 6.92 18.22 43.15
CA ASP A 132 6.33 17.49 44.28
C ASP A 132 6.82 16.04 44.34
N LEU A 133 7.64 15.58 43.39
CA LEU A 133 8.04 14.18 43.25
C LEU A 133 9.18 13.83 44.22
N THR A 134 9.07 12.70 44.93
CA THR A 134 10.15 12.26 45.84
C THR A 134 11.07 11.24 45.16
N VAL A 135 12.33 11.20 45.59
CA VAL A 135 13.33 10.25 45.06
C VAL A 135 12.94 8.79 45.32
N ASP A 136 12.31 8.50 46.46
CA ASP A 136 11.85 7.16 46.82
C ASP A 136 10.71 6.69 45.91
N GLU A 137 9.79 7.59 45.54
CA GLU A 137 8.72 7.30 44.57
C GLU A 137 9.28 7.01 43.18
N VAL A 138 10.33 7.73 42.77
CA VAL A 138 11.00 7.52 41.47
C VAL A 138 11.74 6.19 41.45
N ALA A 139 12.48 5.85 42.50
CA ALA A 139 13.17 4.57 42.63
C ALA A 139 12.18 3.38 42.68
N ALA A 140 11.03 3.56 43.35
CA ALA A 140 9.97 2.56 43.40
C ALA A 140 9.28 2.36 42.04
N ALA A 141 9.11 3.43 41.26
CA ALA A 141 8.50 3.39 39.93
C ALA A 141 9.43 2.75 38.88
N GLU A 142 10.74 3.02 38.93
CA GLU A 142 11.72 2.54 37.96
C GLU A 142 12.92 1.88 38.65
N LYS A 143 12.84 0.55 38.81
CA LYS A 143 13.85 -0.26 39.51
C LYS A 143 15.25 -0.19 38.89
N SER A 144 15.36 0.12 37.59
CA SER A 144 16.66 0.23 36.92
C SER A 144 17.53 1.36 37.46
N ILE A 145 16.94 2.33 38.18
CA ILE A 145 17.65 3.43 38.84
C ILE A 145 18.53 2.90 39.98
N ASP A 146 17.97 2.05 40.85
CA ASP A 146 18.72 1.45 41.96
C ASP A 146 19.78 0.47 41.45
N GLU A 147 19.46 -0.31 40.43
CA GLU A 147 20.40 -1.24 39.80
C GLU A 147 21.63 -0.52 39.24
N LYS A 148 21.41 0.56 38.46
CA LYS A 148 22.49 1.37 37.90
C LYS A 148 23.27 2.12 38.97
N THR A 149 22.59 2.60 40.01
CA THR A 149 23.26 3.27 41.14
C THR A 149 24.18 2.29 41.86
N ASN A 150 23.71 1.07 42.15
CA ASN A 150 24.52 0.01 42.73
C ASN A 150 25.70 -0.40 41.83
N GLU A 151 25.50 -0.45 40.51
CA GLU A 151 26.56 -0.72 39.55
C GLU A 151 27.65 0.37 39.55
N LEU A 152 27.25 1.65 39.60
CA LEU A 152 28.19 2.77 39.66
C LEU A 152 28.98 2.78 40.97
N VAL A 153 28.30 2.55 42.10
CA VAL A 153 28.93 2.47 43.43
C VAL A 153 29.89 1.29 43.51
N SER A 154 29.49 0.10 43.07
CA SER A 154 30.36 -1.08 43.07
C SER A 154 31.59 -0.93 42.17
N LYS A 155 31.49 -0.13 41.09
CA LYS A 155 32.61 0.22 40.21
C LYS A 155 33.43 1.42 40.70
N GLY A 156 33.10 2.00 41.87
CA GLY A 156 33.77 3.18 42.43
C GLY A 156 33.58 4.47 41.61
N ARG A 157 32.54 4.51 40.75
CA ARG A 157 32.22 5.68 39.92
C ARG A 157 31.22 6.57 40.65
N TRP A 158 31.76 7.55 41.36
CA TRP A 158 30.97 8.53 42.13
C TRP A 158 30.44 9.70 41.30
N MET A 159 30.94 9.89 40.08
CA MET A 159 30.45 10.91 39.15
C MET A 159 29.57 10.30 38.07
N VAL A 160 28.38 10.88 37.88
CA VAL A 160 27.44 10.48 36.84
C VAL A 160 27.93 10.96 35.47
N PRO A 161 28.19 10.07 34.50
CA PRO A 161 28.65 10.45 33.17
C PRO A 161 27.69 11.43 32.49
N GLY A 162 28.21 12.53 31.91
CA GLY A 162 27.41 13.53 31.19
C GLY A 162 26.56 14.47 32.05
N TYR A 163 26.53 14.29 33.38
CA TYR A 163 25.77 15.17 34.27
C TYR A 163 26.30 16.61 34.28
N LYS A 164 27.63 16.75 34.41
CA LYS A 164 28.30 18.07 34.46
C LYS A 164 28.10 18.90 33.18
N GLU A 165 27.98 18.26 32.02
CA GLU A 165 27.77 18.96 30.73
C GLU A 165 26.37 19.58 30.63
N LYS A 166 25.36 18.97 31.26
CA LYS A 166 23.97 19.43 31.20
C LYS A 166 23.55 20.28 32.41
N PHE A 167 24.06 19.97 33.60
CA PHE A 167 23.60 20.57 34.86
C PHE A 167 24.67 21.41 35.58
N GLY A 168 25.92 21.40 35.10
CA GLY A 168 27.02 22.13 35.71
C GLY A 168 27.54 21.48 37.00
N ASP A 169 28.37 22.23 37.72
CA ASP A 169 28.98 21.85 39.00
C ASP A 169 28.78 23.01 39.97
N LEU A 170 28.09 22.75 41.09
CA LEU A 170 27.73 23.77 42.10
C LEU A 170 28.72 23.79 43.27
N ALA A 171 29.82 23.03 43.19
CA ALA A 171 30.86 23.06 44.21
C ALA A 171 31.50 24.47 44.29
N VAL A 172 31.36 25.11 45.44
CA VAL A 172 32.08 26.36 45.75
C VAL A 172 33.51 25.95 46.10
N VAL A 173 34.44 26.22 45.19
CA VAL A 173 35.88 26.09 45.42
C VAL A 173 36.35 27.20 46.34
#